data_AF-A0A4Q4D1G1-F1
#
_entry.id   AF-A0A4Q4D1G1-F1
#
_cell.length_a   1.000
_cell.length_b   1.000
_cell.length_c   1.000
_cell.angle_alpha   90.00
_cell.angle_beta   90.00
_cell.angle_gamma   90.00
#
_symmetry.space_group_name_H-M   'P 1'
#
loop_
_entity.id
_entity.type
_entity.pdbx_description
1 polymer ?
#
loop_
_entity_poly.entity_id
_entity_poly.type
_entity_poly.pdbx_seq_one_letter_code
_entity_poly.pdbx_strand_id
1 'polypeptide(L)'
;MVSLSSVLGGVRSGAAQVVFSLPAPVLRRLAGKPVVIDGRTLDPEMQLILALQKVEGPAAETLPISKGRRVIASQSALGGGKQPIGAVTDRTIDGPAGSIGLRFYTPRGLHGRSPALFFIHGGGWIYGDLDSHDALCRVLAEEAQVRVVSVDYRLAPEAPFPAAFDDVWAAWTWVVEHATGLGIDPERIAVGGDSAGG
;
A
#
# COMPACT_ATOMS: atom_id res chain seq x y z
N MET A 1 -3.30 7.45 -24.80
CA MET A 1 -4.27 8.55 -24.60
C MET A 1 -4.34 8.79 -23.10
N VAL A 2 -3.78 9.91 -22.61
CA VAL A 2 -3.69 10.21 -21.17
C VAL A 2 -5.08 10.65 -20.69
N SER A 3 -5.72 9.89 -19.81
CA SER A 3 -7.06 10.21 -19.29
C SER A 3 -7.01 11.51 -18.48
N LEU A 4 -8.03 12.38 -18.60
CA LEU A 4 -8.16 13.60 -17.79
C LEU A 4 -8.04 13.31 -16.27
N SER A 5 -8.44 12.11 -15.82
CA SER A 5 -8.28 11.68 -14.43
C SER A 5 -6.81 11.55 -14.00
N SER A 6 -5.93 11.12 -14.90
CA SER A 6 -4.49 10.99 -14.62
C SER A 6 -3.75 12.32 -14.60
N VAL A 7 -4.21 13.30 -15.40
CA VAL A 7 -3.67 14.67 -15.38
C VAL A 7 -4.09 15.40 -14.10
N LEU A 8 -5.38 15.29 -13.71
CA LEU A 8 -5.88 15.84 -12.45
C LEU A 8 -5.24 15.15 -11.24
N GLY A 9 -4.93 13.86 -11.35
CA GLY A 9 -4.24 13.10 -10.32
C GLY A 9 -2.78 13.50 -10.10
N GLY A 10 -2.02 13.67 -11.18
CA GLY A 10 -0.63 14.15 -11.12
C GLY A 10 -0.52 15.58 -10.58
N VAL A 11 -1.47 16.46 -10.94
CA VAL A 11 -1.54 17.84 -10.42
C VAL A 11 -1.89 17.86 -8.92
N ARG A 12 -2.76 16.94 -8.45
CA ARG A 12 -3.09 16.80 -7.02
C ARG A 12 -1.92 16.26 -6.19
N SER A 13 -1.19 15.27 -6.70
CA SER A 13 -0.01 14.71 -6.04
C SER A 13 1.09 15.77 -5.85
N GLY A 14 1.40 16.54 -6.90
CA GLY A 14 2.39 17.61 -6.81
C GLY A 14 1.96 18.77 -5.90
N ALA A 15 0.68 19.18 -5.96
CA ALA A 15 0.15 20.23 -5.07
C ALA A 15 0.13 19.79 -3.60
N ALA A 16 -0.20 18.53 -3.31
CA ALA A 16 -0.14 17.98 -1.96
C ALA A 16 1.30 17.96 -1.42
N GLN A 17 2.28 17.50 -2.22
CA GLN A 17 3.70 17.53 -1.84
C GLN A 17 4.21 18.96 -1.57
N VAL A 18 3.75 19.95 -2.34
CA VAL A 18 4.09 21.37 -2.10
C VAL A 18 3.46 21.88 -0.81
N VAL A 19 2.21 21.52 -0.49
CA VAL A 19 1.57 21.93 0.76
C VAL A 19 2.26 21.31 1.97
N PHE A 20 2.61 20.02 1.91
CA PHE A 20 3.24 19.31 3.02
C PHE A 20 4.74 19.59 3.19
N SER A 21 5.39 20.23 2.21
CA SER A 21 6.75 20.75 2.37
C SER A 21 6.83 22.14 3.02
N LEU A 22 5.68 22.74 3.38
CA LEU A 22 5.64 24.05 4.04
C LEU A 22 6.13 23.98 5.50
N PRO A 23 6.75 25.06 6.03
CA PRO A 23 7.14 25.11 7.44
C PRO A 23 5.97 24.89 8.40
N ALA A 24 6.22 24.21 9.53
CA ALA A 24 5.21 23.90 10.54
C ALA A 24 4.32 25.09 10.98
N PRO A 25 4.81 26.34 11.12
CA PRO A 25 3.95 27.49 11.43
C PRO A 25 2.92 27.79 10.34
N VAL A 26 3.26 27.55 9.07
CA VAL A 26 2.37 27.74 7.91
C VAL A 26 1.33 26.63 7.87
N LEU A 27 1.76 25.37 8.05
CA LEU A 27 0.85 24.22 8.15
C LEU A 27 -0.16 24.41 9.29
N ARG A 28 0.28 24.85 10.48
CA ARG A 28 -0.63 25.17 11.61
C ARG A 28 -1.67 26.22 11.24
N ARG A 29 -1.27 27.26 10.51
CA ARG A 29 -2.19 28.32 10.09
C ARG A 29 -3.22 27.81 9.07
N LEU A 30 -2.82 26.89 8.18
CA LEU A 30 -3.72 26.23 7.23
C LEU A 30 -4.65 25.22 7.91
N ALA A 31 -4.13 24.45 8.87
CA ALA A 31 -4.88 23.42 9.61
C ALA A 31 -5.93 24.00 10.56
N GLY A 32 -5.77 25.26 10.98
CA GLY A 32 -6.70 25.97 11.86
C GLY A 32 -6.37 25.82 13.35
N LYS A 33 -7.38 25.99 14.21
CA LYS A 33 -7.19 25.90 15.68
C LYS A 33 -6.75 24.47 16.06
N PRO A 34 -5.72 24.28 16.92
CA PRO A 34 -5.28 22.95 17.33
C PRO A 34 -6.43 22.14 17.93
N VAL A 35 -6.61 20.92 17.43
CA VAL A 35 -7.55 19.96 18.03
C VAL A 35 -6.86 19.27 19.21
N VAL A 36 -7.46 19.38 20.39
CA VAL A 36 -6.98 18.76 21.63
C VAL A 36 -8.07 17.87 22.20
N ILE A 37 -7.76 16.58 22.39
CA ILE A 37 -8.66 15.59 22.99
C ILE A 37 -7.87 14.90 24.10
N ASP A 38 -8.43 14.84 25.31
CA ASP A 38 -7.79 14.22 26.48
C ASP A 38 -6.35 14.69 26.75
N GLY A 39 -6.10 15.98 26.55
CA GLY A 39 -4.78 16.59 26.74
C GLY A 39 -3.75 16.29 25.64
N ARG A 40 -4.11 15.52 24.60
CA ARG A 40 -3.26 15.24 23.43
C ARG A 40 -3.61 16.19 22.29
N THR A 41 -2.59 16.80 21.70
CA THR A 41 -2.76 17.70 20.55
C THR A 41 -2.53 16.94 19.26
N LEU A 42 -3.47 17.04 18.32
CA LEU A 42 -3.34 16.46 16.98
C LEU A 42 -2.20 17.13 16.22
N ASP A 43 -1.39 16.33 15.52
CA ASP A 43 -0.32 16.86 14.68
C ASP A 43 -0.90 17.83 13.63
N PRO A 44 -0.32 19.02 13.42
CA PRO A 44 -0.86 20.01 12.49
C PRO A 44 -0.98 19.51 11.04
N GLU A 45 -0.07 18.65 10.60
CA GLU A 45 -0.10 18.07 9.27
C GLU A 45 -1.27 17.09 9.14
N MET A 46 -1.43 16.20 10.12
CA MET A 46 -2.56 15.26 10.18
C MET A 46 -3.91 15.99 10.28
N GLN A 47 -3.96 17.09 11.03
CA GLN A 47 -5.15 17.93 11.11
C GLN A 47 -5.50 18.54 9.76
N LEU A 48 -4.51 19.00 9.00
CA LEU A 48 -4.72 19.52 7.65
C LEU A 48 -5.22 18.43 6.69
N ILE A 49 -4.62 17.24 6.73
CA ILE A 49 -5.05 16.08 5.93
C ILE A 49 -6.53 15.75 6.21
N LEU A 50 -6.90 15.64 7.50
CA LEU A 50 -8.27 15.35 7.90
C LEU A 50 -9.25 16.46 7.49
N ALA A 51 -8.83 17.73 7.50
CA ALA A 51 -9.65 18.84 7.02
C ALA A 51 -9.88 18.75 5.51
N LEU A 52 -8.86 18.38 4.72
CA LEU A 52 -8.96 18.20 3.27
C LEU A 52 -9.82 16.98 2.92
N GLN A 53 -9.68 15.87 3.63
CA GLN A 53 -10.48 14.65 3.42
C GLN A 53 -11.99 14.90 3.56
N LYS A 54 -12.40 15.78 4.48
CA LYS A 54 -13.83 16.17 4.63
C LYS A 54 -14.42 16.82 3.37
N VAL A 55 -13.57 17.35 2.49
CA VAL A 55 -13.97 17.99 1.22
C VAL A 55 -13.98 17.00 0.05
N GLU A 56 -13.30 15.85 0.17
CA GLU A 56 -13.11 14.89 -0.92
C GLU A 56 -14.30 13.94 -1.16
N GLY A 57 -15.29 13.95 -0.28
CA GLY A 57 -16.53 13.18 -0.44
C GLY A 57 -16.77 12.17 0.69
N PRO A 58 -17.76 11.28 0.53
CA PRO A 58 -18.10 10.29 1.55
C PRO A 58 -16.97 9.28 1.76
N ALA A 59 -16.79 8.86 3.01
CA ALA A 59 -15.80 7.87 3.38
C ALA A 59 -16.07 6.51 2.70
N ALA A 60 -15.03 5.78 2.32
CA ALA A 60 -15.14 4.58 1.49
C ALA A 60 -16.05 3.50 2.11
N GLU A 61 -16.03 3.38 3.43
CA GLU A 61 -16.83 2.46 4.23
C GLU A 61 -18.34 2.76 4.21
N THR A 62 -18.73 3.98 3.80
CA THR A 62 -20.14 4.36 3.66
C THR A 62 -20.70 4.06 2.26
N LEU A 63 -19.85 3.61 1.34
CA LEU A 63 -20.21 3.29 -0.04
C LEU A 63 -20.45 1.78 -0.20
N PRO A 64 -21.14 1.35 -1.26
CA PRO A 64 -21.14 -0.06 -1.66
C PRO A 64 -19.69 -0.56 -1.83
N ILE A 65 -19.39 -1.77 -1.35
CA ILE A 65 -18.02 -2.31 -1.22
C ILE A 65 -17.23 -2.18 -2.52
N SER A 66 -17.82 -2.54 -3.66
CA SER A 66 -17.15 -2.44 -4.96
C SER A 66 -16.74 -1.00 -5.32
N LYS A 67 -17.52 0.00 -4.88
CA LYS A 67 -17.18 1.42 -5.04
C LYS A 67 -16.14 1.85 -4.00
N GLY A 68 -16.26 1.41 -2.75
CA GLY A 68 -15.27 1.64 -1.70
C GLY A 68 -13.87 1.16 -2.10
N ARG A 69 -13.76 -0.07 -2.63
CA ARG A 69 -12.51 -0.62 -3.20
C ARG A 69 -11.89 0.28 -4.25
N ARG A 70 -12.69 0.76 -5.22
CA ARG A 70 -12.21 1.69 -6.26
C ARG A 70 -11.75 3.03 -5.69
N VAL A 71 -12.45 3.56 -4.69
CA VAL A 71 -12.06 4.81 -4.02
C VAL A 71 -10.71 4.63 -3.34
N ILE A 72 -10.55 3.58 -2.53
CA ILE A 72 -9.28 3.30 -1.83
C ILE A 72 -8.13 3.11 -2.83
N ALA A 73 -8.30 2.26 -3.86
CA ALA A 73 -7.28 2.07 -4.89
C ALA A 73 -6.89 3.40 -5.57
N SER A 74 -7.89 4.24 -5.89
CA SER A 74 -7.63 5.55 -6.50
C SER A 74 -6.92 6.53 -5.56
N GLN A 75 -7.31 6.59 -4.29
CA GLN A 75 -6.69 7.46 -3.30
C GLN A 75 -5.25 7.06 -3.03
N SER A 76 -4.98 5.77 -2.86
CA SER A 76 -3.61 5.27 -2.65
C SER A 76 -2.72 5.55 -3.85
N ALA A 77 -3.20 5.34 -5.07
CA ALA A 77 -2.45 5.65 -6.28
C ALA A 77 -2.12 7.16 -6.42
N LEU A 78 -3.07 8.02 -6.02
CA LEU A 78 -2.88 9.48 -6.05
C LEU A 78 -1.93 9.98 -4.97
N GLY A 79 -2.06 9.48 -3.74
CA GLY A 79 -1.21 9.87 -2.62
C GLY A 79 0.21 9.33 -2.74
N GLY A 80 0.35 8.07 -3.16
CA GLY A 80 1.65 7.41 -3.29
C GLY A 80 2.46 7.84 -4.51
N GLY A 81 1.80 8.18 -5.63
CA GLY A 81 2.49 8.61 -6.85
C GLY A 81 3.40 7.52 -7.46
N LYS A 82 4.24 7.91 -8.42
CA LYS A 82 5.19 6.99 -9.07
C LYS A 82 6.50 6.93 -8.29
N GLN A 83 6.57 6.00 -7.35
CA GLN A 83 7.80 5.75 -6.60
C GLN A 83 8.85 5.06 -7.48
N PRO A 84 10.13 5.44 -7.39
CA PRO A 84 11.18 4.78 -8.16
C PRO A 84 11.32 3.31 -7.73
N ILE A 85 11.72 2.46 -8.66
CA ILE A 85 12.05 1.05 -8.38
C ILE A 85 13.00 0.52 -9.46
N GLY A 86 13.80 -0.48 -9.12
CA GLY A 86 14.66 -1.18 -10.09
C GLY A 86 13.85 -2.04 -11.06
N ALA A 87 13.09 -2.99 -10.54
CA ALA A 87 12.23 -3.87 -11.33
C ALA A 87 10.96 -4.26 -10.58
N VAL A 88 9.89 -4.50 -11.35
CA VAL A 88 8.63 -5.08 -10.88
C VAL A 88 8.31 -6.28 -11.74
N THR A 89 7.89 -7.39 -11.14
CA THR A 89 7.47 -8.58 -11.86
C THR A 89 6.26 -9.19 -11.17
N ASP A 90 5.20 -9.41 -11.94
CA ASP A 90 4.00 -10.07 -11.45
C ASP A 90 4.12 -11.57 -11.72
N ARG A 91 3.66 -12.39 -10.77
CA ARG A 91 3.49 -13.82 -10.94
C ARG A 91 2.15 -14.26 -10.38
N THR A 92 1.71 -15.40 -10.88
CA THR A 92 0.53 -16.07 -10.40
C THR A 92 0.93 -17.46 -9.93
N ILE A 93 0.41 -17.88 -8.79
CA ILE A 93 0.66 -19.19 -8.20
C ILE A 93 -0.68 -19.91 -7.98
N ASP A 94 -0.62 -21.23 -7.87
CA ASP A 94 -1.78 -22.02 -7.48
C ASP A 94 -2.04 -21.85 -5.97
N GLY A 95 -3.26 -21.46 -5.61
CA GLY A 95 -3.72 -21.33 -4.24
C GLY A 95 -4.81 -22.35 -3.90
N PRO A 96 -5.29 -22.36 -2.64
CA PRO A 96 -6.19 -23.38 -2.13
C PRO A 96 -7.59 -23.36 -2.77
N ALA A 97 -8.00 -22.24 -3.38
CA ALA A 97 -9.30 -22.10 -4.02
C ALA A 97 -9.26 -21.27 -5.31
N GLY A 98 -8.11 -21.27 -5.99
CA GLY A 98 -7.88 -20.48 -7.19
C GLY A 98 -6.48 -19.90 -7.22
N SER A 99 -6.17 -19.19 -8.29
CA SER A 99 -4.87 -18.54 -8.46
C SER A 99 -4.68 -17.37 -7.50
N ILE A 100 -3.49 -17.25 -6.91
CA ILE A 100 -3.09 -16.11 -6.07
C ILE A 100 -2.10 -15.24 -6.85
N GLY A 101 -2.33 -13.93 -6.88
CA GLY A 101 -1.41 -12.97 -7.47
C GLY A 101 -0.28 -12.61 -6.51
N LEU A 102 0.94 -12.49 -7.03
CA LEU A 102 2.11 -11.97 -6.32
C LEU A 102 2.78 -10.89 -7.15
N ARG A 103 3.22 -9.80 -6.51
CA ARG A 103 4.06 -8.78 -7.13
C ARG A 103 5.41 -8.70 -6.44
N PHE A 104 6.46 -8.86 -7.23
CA PHE A 104 7.85 -8.82 -6.80
C PHE A 104 8.45 -7.46 -7.12
N TYR A 105 9.06 -6.83 -6.13
CA TYR A 105 9.79 -5.57 -6.26
C TYR A 105 11.26 -5.82 -5.98
N THR A 106 12.12 -5.45 -6.92
CA THR A 106 13.58 -5.50 -6.74
C THR A 106 14.12 -4.07 -6.78
N PRO A 107 14.76 -3.58 -5.71
CA PRO A 107 15.30 -2.23 -5.68
C PRO A 107 16.54 -2.11 -6.56
N ARG A 108 16.83 -0.88 -6.98
CA ARG A 108 18.04 -0.55 -7.75
C ARG A 108 19.29 -0.91 -6.94
N GLY A 109 20.32 -1.42 -7.64
CA GLY A 109 21.61 -1.76 -7.04
C GLY A 109 21.63 -3.08 -6.27
N LEU A 110 20.49 -3.75 -6.11
CA LEU A 110 20.43 -5.06 -5.45
C LEU A 110 20.75 -6.18 -6.44
N HIS A 111 21.74 -7.00 -6.10
CA HIS A 111 22.26 -8.06 -6.95
C HIS A 111 22.33 -9.40 -6.22
N GLY A 112 22.30 -10.49 -6.98
CA GLY A 112 22.38 -11.85 -6.43
C GLY A 112 21.21 -12.19 -5.50
N ARG A 113 21.40 -13.21 -4.65
CA ARG A 113 20.43 -13.55 -3.61
C ARG A 113 20.49 -12.53 -2.49
N SER A 114 19.34 -12.04 -2.03
CA SER A 114 19.30 -11.01 -0.98
C SER A 114 18.06 -11.17 -0.08
N PRO A 115 18.01 -10.47 1.07
CA PRO A 115 16.84 -10.51 1.95
C PRO A 115 15.56 -10.08 1.25
N ALA A 116 14.43 -10.57 1.77
CA ALA A 116 13.12 -10.17 1.29
C ALA A 116 12.14 -9.84 2.43
N LEU A 117 11.18 -8.98 2.13
CA LEU A 117 9.98 -8.74 2.90
C LEU A 117 8.79 -9.34 2.14
N PHE A 118 8.12 -10.33 2.74
CA PHE A 118 6.80 -10.77 2.31
C PHE A 118 5.77 -9.81 2.91
N PHE A 119 5.09 -9.04 2.05
CA PHE A 119 4.21 -7.95 2.42
C PHE A 119 2.73 -8.33 2.24
N ILE A 120 1.94 -8.15 3.28
CA ILE A 120 0.50 -8.39 3.30
C ILE A 120 -0.19 -7.03 3.42
N HIS A 121 -0.95 -6.65 2.40
CA HIS A 121 -1.58 -5.34 2.38
C HIS A 121 -2.68 -5.19 3.44
N GLY A 122 -2.96 -3.96 3.87
CA GLY A 122 -4.07 -3.64 4.75
C GLY A 122 -5.42 -3.54 4.02
N GLY A 123 -6.44 -3.08 4.75
CA GLY A 123 -7.79 -2.86 4.20
C GLY A 123 -8.90 -3.67 4.87
N GLY A 124 -8.68 -4.16 6.10
CA GLY A 124 -9.72 -4.82 6.89
C GLY A 124 -10.23 -6.11 6.25
N TRP A 125 -9.41 -6.78 5.43
CA TRP A 125 -9.77 -7.97 4.64
C TRP A 125 -10.86 -7.74 3.58
N ILE A 126 -11.33 -6.50 3.42
CA ILE A 126 -12.42 -6.12 2.51
C ILE A 126 -11.90 -5.24 1.37
N TYR A 127 -10.86 -4.47 1.64
CA TYR A 127 -10.25 -3.50 0.73
C TYR A 127 -8.76 -3.81 0.53
N GLY A 128 -8.14 -3.07 -0.37
CA GLY A 128 -6.75 -3.24 -0.74
C GLY A 128 -6.56 -4.27 -1.87
N ASP A 129 -5.41 -4.19 -2.49
CA ASP A 129 -4.90 -5.02 -3.59
C ASP A 129 -3.43 -4.66 -3.83
N LEU A 130 -2.80 -5.30 -4.82
CA LEU A 130 -1.40 -5.01 -5.20
C LEU A 130 -1.18 -3.54 -5.63
N ASP A 131 -2.17 -2.90 -6.26
CA ASP A 131 -2.01 -1.56 -6.83
C ASP A 131 -2.14 -0.47 -5.76
N SER A 132 -3.06 -0.65 -4.81
CA SER A 132 -3.27 0.25 -3.67
C SER A 132 -2.07 0.32 -2.72
N HIS A 133 -1.18 -0.68 -2.73
CA HIS A 133 0.03 -0.72 -1.90
C HIS A 133 1.33 -0.70 -2.73
N ASP A 134 1.23 -0.53 -4.05
CA ASP A 134 2.39 -0.54 -4.97
C ASP A 134 3.41 0.54 -4.60
N ALA A 135 2.97 1.78 -4.35
CA ALA A 135 3.86 2.87 -3.96
C ALA A 135 4.60 2.58 -2.64
N LEU A 136 3.89 2.03 -1.63
CA LEU A 136 4.49 1.67 -0.34
C LEU A 136 5.52 0.56 -0.52
N CYS A 137 5.18 -0.51 -1.25
CA CYS A 137 6.10 -1.62 -1.50
C CYS A 137 7.38 -1.17 -2.22
N ARG A 138 7.28 -0.22 -3.16
CA ARG A 138 8.45 0.37 -3.84
C ARG A 138 9.34 1.14 -2.87
N VAL A 139 8.75 1.98 -2.01
CA VAL A 139 9.49 2.73 -0.98
C VAL A 139 10.18 1.77 -0.02
N LEU A 140 9.46 0.76 0.48
CA LEU A 140 10.04 -0.26 1.37
C LEU A 140 11.21 -0.99 0.70
N ALA A 141 11.07 -1.38 -0.56
CA ALA A 141 12.12 -2.05 -1.30
C ALA A 141 13.37 -1.16 -1.47
N GLU A 142 13.18 0.07 -1.96
CA GLU A 142 14.29 1.00 -2.25
C GLU A 142 14.99 1.50 -0.99
N GLU A 143 14.24 1.91 0.03
CA GLU A 143 14.81 2.50 1.25
C GLU A 143 15.47 1.46 2.14
N ALA A 144 14.89 0.25 2.25
CA ALA A 144 15.47 -0.83 3.06
C ALA A 144 16.48 -1.70 2.28
N GLN A 145 16.59 -1.51 0.96
CA GLN A 145 17.46 -2.33 0.08
C GLN A 145 17.18 -3.84 0.21
N VAL A 146 15.90 -4.20 0.22
CA VAL A 146 15.41 -5.58 0.25
C VAL A 146 14.46 -5.83 -0.90
N ARG A 147 14.32 -7.10 -1.32
CA ARG A 147 13.22 -7.47 -2.21
C ARG A 147 11.90 -7.38 -1.44
N VAL A 148 10.82 -6.99 -2.11
CA VAL A 148 9.47 -7.06 -1.53
C VAL A 148 8.63 -8.01 -2.37
N VAL A 149 7.87 -8.87 -1.71
CA VAL A 149 6.89 -9.77 -2.35
C VAL A 149 5.53 -9.44 -1.76
N SER A 150 4.67 -8.77 -2.52
CA SER A 150 3.31 -8.45 -2.09
C SER A 150 2.33 -9.51 -2.57
N VAL A 151 1.40 -9.93 -1.72
CA VAL A 151 0.39 -10.95 -2.02
C VAL A 151 -1.00 -10.33 -2.27
N ASP A 152 -1.71 -10.86 -3.27
CA ASP A 152 -3.09 -10.52 -3.65
C ASP A 152 -4.05 -11.61 -3.15
N TYR A 153 -4.45 -11.51 -1.88
CA TYR A 153 -5.29 -12.52 -1.23
C TYR A 153 -6.79 -12.23 -1.44
N ARG A 154 -7.63 -13.28 -1.35
CA ARG A 154 -9.09 -13.11 -1.52
C ARG A 154 -9.69 -12.25 -0.41
N LEU A 155 -10.65 -11.39 -0.79
CA LEU A 155 -11.29 -10.43 0.09
C LEU A 155 -12.69 -10.87 0.54
N ALA A 156 -13.05 -10.48 1.75
CA ALA A 156 -14.43 -10.48 2.24
C ALA A 156 -15.23 -9.33 1.58
N PRO A 157 -16.57 -9.46 1.46
CA PRO A 157 -17.40 -10.58 1.92
C PRO A 157 -17.47 -11.76 0.94
N GLU A 158 -16.90 -11.65 -0.26
CA GLU A 158 -16.96 -12.71 -1.28
C GLU A 158 -16.24 -13.98 -0.82
N ALA A 159 -15.15 -13.82 -0.08
CA ALA A 159 -14.39 -14.88 0.55
C ALA A 159 -14.18 -14.54 2.04
N PRO A 160 -15.13 -14.91 2.92
CA PRO A 160 -15.01 -14.64 4.35
C PRO A 160 -13.87 -15.45 4.98
N PHE A 161 -13.54 -15.13 6.23
CA PHE A 161 -12.58 -15.91 7.02
C PHE A 161 -12.91 -17.42 6.96
N PRO A 162 -11.92 -18.31 6.75
CA PRO A 162 -10.47 -18.07 6.77
C PRO A 162 -9.81 -17.79 5.41
N ALA A 163 -10.56 -17.49 4.34
CA ALA A 163 -10.03 -17.50 2.97
C ALA A 163 -8.77 -16.65 2.73
N ALA A 164 -8.74 -15.41 3.21
CA ALA A 164 -7.57 -14.53 3.09
C ALA A 164 -6.34 -15.12 3.81
N PHE A 165 -6.54 -15.71 4.99
CA PHE A 165 -5.47 -16.34 5.78
C PHE A 165 -4.90 -17.55 5.04
N ASP A 166 -5.76 -18.40 4.49
CA ASP A 166 -5.35 -19.58 3.73
C ASP A 166 -4.53 -19.19 2.47
N ASP A 167 -4.93 -18.11 1.79
CA ASP A 167 -4.20 -17.61 0.62
C ASP A 167 -2.83 -17.04 1.02
N VAL A 168 -2.78 -16.22 2.08
CA VAL A 168 -1.53 -15.65 2.60
C VAL A 168 -0.58 -16.77 3.01
N TRP A 169 -1.09 -17.81 3.68
CA TRP A 169 -0.27 -18.95 4.10
C TRP A 169 0.24 -19.77 2.92
N ALA A 170 -0.59 -20.02 1.91
CA ALA A 170 -0.20 -20.70 0.68
C ALA A 170 0.88 -19.90 -0.08
N ALA A 171 0.68 -18.59 -0.21
CA ALA A 171 1.63 -17.69 -0.85
C ALA A 171 2.98 -17.63 -0.12
N TRP A 172 2.95 -17.50 1.21
CA TRP A 172 4.15 -17.53 2.05
C TRP A 172 4.93 -18.83 1.84
N THR A 173 4.25 -19.98 1.96
CA THR A 173 4.85 -21.30 1.80
C THR A 173 5.52 -21.44 0.42
N TRP A 174 4.80 -21.04 -0.64
CA TRP A 174 5.33 -21.07 -1.99
C TRP A 174 6.58 -20.18 -2.15
N VAL A 175 6.56 -18.96 -1.60
CA VAL A 175 7.72 -18.04 -1.66
C VAL A 175 8.94 -18.62 -0.95
N VAL A 176 8.76 -19.22 0.23
CA VAL A 176 9.86 -19.86 0.97
C VAL A 176 10.45 -21.03 0.17
N GLU A 177 9.60 -21.91 -0.37
CA GLU A 177 10.02 -23.07 -1.17
C GLU A 177 10.77 -22.67 -2.45
N HIS A 178 10.38 -21.56 -3.07
CA HIS A 178 10.94 -21.09 -4.34
C HIS A 178 11.97 -19.97 -4.17
N ALA A 179 12.31 -19.58 -2.94
CA ALA A 179 13.10 -18.39 -2.61
C ALA A 179 14.39 -18.27 -3.44
N THR A 180 15.16 -19.35 -3.53
CA THR A 180 16.41 -19.40 -4.30
C THR A 180 16.20 -19.03 -5.78
N GLY A 181 15.16 -19.57 -6.42
CA GLY A 181 14.83 -19.28 -7.82
C GLY A 181 14.26 -17.87 -8.04
N LEU A 182 13.79 -17.23 -6.97
CA LEU A 182 13.30 -15.85 -6.95
C LEU A 182 14.42 -14.84 -6.66
N GLY A 183 15.66 -15.29 -6.47
CA GLY A 183 16.77 -14.42 -6.04
C GLY A 183 16.63 -13.95 -4.59
N ILE A 184 15.85 -14.67 -3.78
CA ILE A 184 15.66 -14.41 -2.35
C ILE A 184 16.59 -15.33 -1.56
N ASP A 185 17.15 -14.80 -0.49
CA ASP A 185 17.87 -15.59 0.51
C ASP A 185 16.85 -16.27 1.45
N PRO A 186 16.74 -17.62 1.44
CA PRO A 186 15.74 -18.33 2.22
C PRO A 186 15.92 -18.19 3.75
N GLU A 187 17.12 -17.83 4.21
CA GLU A 187 17.38 -17.62 5.64
C GLU A 187 17.04 -16.19 6.09
N ARG A 188 16.68 -15.29 5.17
CA ARG A 188 16.46 -13.86 5.42
C ARG A 188 15.17 -13.35 4.78
N ILE A 189 14.05 -13.97 5.15
CA ILE A 189 12.71 -13.54 4.73
C ILE A 189 11.96 -13.02 5.96
N ALA A 190 11.65 -11.72 5.97
CA ALA A 190 10.78 -11.11 6.96
C ALA A 190 9.32 -11.13 6.47
N VAL A 191 8.38 -11.10 7.40
CA VAL A 191 6.95 -10.89 7.12
C VAL A 191 6.55 -9.53 7.69
N GLY A 192 5.71 -8.80 6.96
CA GLY A 192 5.14 -7.56 7.46
C GLY A 192 3.88 -7.18 6.68
N GLY A 193 3.17 -6.20 7.21
CA GLY A 193 1.94 -5.67 6.64
C GLY A 193 1.46 -4.46 7.42
N ASP A 194 0.42 -3.80 6.92
CA ASP A 194 -0.22 -2.69 7.59
C ASP A 194 -1.66 -3.02 7.99
N SER A 195 -2.09 -2.48 9.13
CA SER A 195 -3.46 -2.66 9.64
C SER A 195 -3.85 -4.15 9.73
N ALA A 196 -4.79 -4.61 8.90
CA ALA A 196 -5.21 -6.02 8.86
C ALA A 196 -4.09 -6.97 8.43
N GLY A 197 -3.16 -6.52 7.59
CA GLY A 197 -2.05 -7.36 7.11
C GLY A 197 -0.92 -7.57 8.11
N GLY A 198 -0.87 -6.78 9.19
CA GLY A 198 0.13 -6.88 10.27
C GLY A 198 -0.36 -7.71 11.45
#